data_AF-A0A6I2UHL3-F1
#
_entry.id   AF-A0A6I2UHL3-F1
#
_cell.length_a   1.000
_cell.length_b   1.000
_cell.length_c   1.000
_cell.angle_alpha   90.00
_cell.angle_beta   90.00
_cell.angle_gamma   90.00
#
_symmetry.space_group_name_H-M   'P 1'
#
loop_
_entity.id
_entity.type
_entity.pdbx_description
1 polymer ?
#
loop_
_entity_poly.entity_id
_entity_poly.type
_entity_poly.pdbx_seq_one_letter_code
_entity_poly.pdbx_strand_id
1 'polypeptide(L)'
;MENEKQIIINSKEQEIINLTNDLTSPVSAIGDYKIIKCYEAALLGKKDMPYDVNGLVEQRQEVRDKINALQAEVKALRAEAQAE
;
A
#
# COMPACT_ATOMS: atom_id res chain seq x y z
N MET A 1 -20.66 -12.94 17.26
CA MET A 1 -21.02 -12.19 16.03
C MET A 1 -20.48 -10.76 16.06
N GLU A 2 -20.99 -9.83 16.87
CA GLU A 2 -20.49 -8.43 16.92
C GLU A 2 -18.98 -8.33 17.22
N ASN A 3 -18.51 -9.02 18.26
CA ASN A 3 -17.10 -9.03 18.64
C ASN A 3 -16.19 -9.69 17.58
N GLU A 4 -16.69 -10.68 16.84
CA GLU A 4 -15.94 -11.35 15.77
C GLU A 4 -15.79 -10.44 14.54
N LYS A 5 -16.87 -9.74 14.15
CA LYS A 5 -16.84 -8.73 13.08
C LYS A 5 -15.82 -7.63 13.42
N GLN A 6 -15.81 -7.14 14.66
CA GLN A 6 -14.86 -6.12 15.09
C GLN A 6 -13.40 -6.60 15.04
N ILE A 7 -13.13 -7.84 15.45
CA ILE A 7 -11.78 -8.44 15.34
C ILE A 7 -11.33 -8.51 13.87
N ILE A 8 -12.22 -8.91 12.96
CA ILE A 8 -11.92 -8.98 11.53
C ILE A 8 -11.62 -7.58 10.95
N ILE A 9 -12.44 -6.58 11.29
CA ILE A 9 -12.23 -5.19 10.86
C ILE A 9 -10.85 -4.71 11.32
N ASN A 10 -10.52 -4.88 12.61
CA ASN A 10 -9.23 -4.44 13.16
C ASN A 10 -8.05 -5.13 12.47
N SER A 11 -8.18 -6.43 12.17
CA SER A 11 -7.14 -7.17 11.45
C SER A 11 -6.90 -6.63 10.04
N LYS A 12 -7.97 -6.32 9.30
CA LYS A 12 -7.88 -5.75 7.94
C LYS A 12 -7.30 -4.33 7.95
N GLU A 13 -7.66 -3.52 8.95
CA GLU A 13 -7.07 -2.20 9.13
C GLU A 13 -5.58 -2.27 9.44
N GLN A 14 -5.16 -3.23 10.28
CA GLN A 14 -3.74 -3.45 10.54
C GLN A 14 -2.99 -3.87 9.27
N GLU A 15 -3.60 -4.69 8.41
CA GLU A 15 -3.02 -5.06 7.13
C GLU A 15 -2.87 -3.86 6.18
N ILE A 16 -3.88 -2.98 6.10
CA ILE A 16 -3.81 -1.72 5.34
C ILE A 16 -2.63 -0.86 5.83
N ILE A 17 -2.44 -0.75 7.14
CA ILE A 17 -1.32 -0.01 7.73
C ILE A 17 0.01 -0.63 7.30
N ASN A 18 0.14 -1.95 7.39
CA ASN A 18 1.36 -2.64 6.99
C ASN A 18 1.70 -2.41 5.51
N LEU A 19 0.72 -2.55 4.63
CA LEU A 19 0.89 -2.30 3.18
C LEU A 19 1.23 -0.82 2.89
N THR A 20 0.64 0.11 3.65
CA THR A 20 0.98 1.54 3.54
C THR A 20 2.42 1.80 3.98
N ASN A 21 2.89 1.10 5.02
CA ASN A 21 4.29 1.16 5.45
C ASN A 21 5.23 0.57 4.40
N ASP A 22 4.84 -0.50 3.69
CA ASP A 22 5.63 -1.04 2.59
C ASP A 22 5.79 -0.01 1.46
N LEU A 23 4.79 0.84 1.20
CA LEU A 23 4.89 1.90 0.19
C LEU A 23 5.74 3.09 0.64
N THR A 24 5.70 3.46 1.92
CA THR A 24 6.27 4.73 2.42
C THR A 24 7.62 4.57 3.11
N SER A 25 7.92 3.38 3.63
CA SER A 25 9.14 3.13 4.40
C SER A 25 10.39 3.28 3.52
N PRO A 26 11.42 4.02 3.97
CA PRO A 26 12.65 4.20 3.20
C PRO A 26 13.47 2.92 3.04
N VAL A 27 13.27 1.93 3.91
CA VAL A 27 13.96 0.62 3.86
C VAL A 27 13.18 -0.44 3.09
N SER A 28 11.95 -0.15 2.67
CA SER A 28 11.12 -1.10 1.91
C SER A 28 11.69 -1.39 0.53
N ALA A 29 11.48 -2.62 0.06
CA ALA A 29 11.78 -3.07 -1.29
C ALA A 29 11.14 -2.17 -2.36
N ILE A 30 9.96 -1.62 -2.09
CA ILE A 30 9.18 -0.80 -3.02
C ILE A 30 8.93 0.62 -2.49
N GLY A 31 9.65 1.03 -1.45
CA GLY A 31 9.42 2.27 -0.72
C GLY A 31 9.76 3.55 -1.49
N ASP A 32 9.32 4.69 -0.95
CA ASP A 32 9.47 6.01 -1.58
C ASP A 32 10.93 6.40 -1.83
N TYR A 33 11.87 5.90 -1.03
CA TYR A 33 13.30 6.13 -1.26
C TYR A 33 13.76 5.69 -2.66
N LYS A 34 13.29 4.53 -3.14
CA LYS A 34 13.69 4.05 -4.47
C LYS A 34 13.07 4.89 -5.57
N ILE A 35 11.81 5.30 -5.38
CA ILE A 35 11.09 6.16 -6.31
C ILE A 35 11.80 7.51 -6.44
N ILE A 36 12.13 8.18 -5.32
CA ILE A 36 12.79 9.48 -5.37
C ILE A 36 14.19 9.39 -6.00
N LYS A 37 14.94 8.30 -5.78
CA LYS A 37 16.24 8.10 -6.44
C LYS A 37 16.13 7.94 -7.95
N CYS A 38 15.10 7.29 -8.45
CA CYS A 38 14.84 7.24 -9.89
C CYS A 38 14.44 8.63 -10.44
N TYR A 39 13.61 9.39 -9.72
CA TYR A 39 13.27 10.76 -10.11
C TYR A 39 14.49 11.69 -10.12
N GLU A 40 15.35 11.64 -9.10
CA GLU A 40 16.61 12.39 -9.05
C GLU A 40 17.49 12.07 -10.26
N ALA A 41 17.64 10.79 -10.61
CA ALA A 41 18.42 10.37 -11.77
C ALA A 41 17.83 10.88 -13.09
N ALA A 42 16.50 10.82 -13.24
CA ALA A 42 15.80 11.35 -14.41
C ALA A 42 15.99 12.86 -14.57
N LEU A 43 15.83 13.63 -13.48
CA LEU A 43 16.03 15.08 -13.47
C LEU A 43 17.46 15.49 -13.83
N LEU A 44 18.44 14.68 -13.42
CA LEU A 44 19.85 14.89 -13.74
C LEU A 44 20.24 14.39 -15.15
N GLY A 45 19.30 13.85 -15.93
CA GLY A 45 19.57 13.31 -17.27
C GLY A 45 20.53 12.11 -17.26
N LYS A 46 20.54 11.30 -16.19
CA LYS A 46 21.40 10.13 -16.11
C LYS A 46 21.01 9.10 -17.16
N LYS A 47 22.02 8.45 -17.75
CA LYS A 47 21.83 7.40 -18.76
C LYS A 47 21.16 6.15 -18.18
N ASP A 48 21.48 5.82 -16.92
CA ASP A 48 21.02 4.62 -16.23
C ASP A 48 20.23 4.98 -14.97
N MET A 49 19.16 4.24 -14.71
CA MET A 49 18.34 4.38 -13.51
C MET A 49 18.94 3.57 -12.34
N PRO A 50 18.93 4.09 -11.10
CA PRO A 50 19.45 3.37 -9.94
C PRO A 50 18.67 2.10 -9.58
N TYR A 51 17.40 2.03 -9.98
CA TYR A 51 16.49 0.90 -9.75
C TYR A 51 15.62 0.66 -10.99
N ASP A 52 15.04 -0.54 -11.11
CA ASP A 52 14.05 -0.85 -12.13
C ASP A 52 12.73 -0.10 -11.85
N VAL A 53 12.51 0.98 -12.60
CA VAL A 53 11.32 1.82 -12.44
C VAL A 53 10.05 1.07 -12.82
N ASN A 54 10.08 0.23 -13.85
CA ASN A 54 8.88 -0.45 -14.32
C ASN A 54 8.42 -1.49 -13.29
N GLY A 55 9.36 -2.33 -12.81
CA GLY A 55 9.07 -3.27 -11.73
C GLY A 55 8.62 -2.60 -10.43
N LEU A 56 9.21 -1.46 -10.07
CA LEU A 56 8.77 -0.69 -8.90
C LEU A 56 7.35 -0.15 -9.06
N VAL A 57 7.01 0.39 -10.22
CA VAL A 57 5.65 0.92 -10.48
C VAL A 57 4.61 -0.19 -10.45
N GLU A 58 4.90 -1.33 -11.08
CA GLU A 58 4.03 -2.51 -11.10
C GLU A 58 3.77 -3.04 -9.69
N GLN A 59 4.82 -3.34 -8.92
CA GLN A 59 4.69 -3.85 -7.55
C GLN A 59 3.98 -2.86 -6.63
N ARG A 60 4.25 -1.55 -6.76
CA ARG A 60 3.53 -0.53 -5.99
C ARG A 60 2.06 -0.47 -6.38
N GLN A 61 1.71 -0.72 -7.65
CA GLN A 61 0.33 -0.74 -8.08
C GLN A 61 -0.42 -1.93 -7.49
N GLU A 62 0.17 -3.13 -7.50
CA GLU A 62 -0.41 -4.32 -6.85
C GLU A 62 -0.72 -4.09 -5.37
N VAL A 63 0.21 -3.45 -4.64
CA VAL A 63 0.00 -3.11 -3.23
C VAL A 63 -1.13 -2.10 -3.04
N ARG A 64 -1.21 -1.08 -3.92
CA ARG A 64 -2.32 -0.10 -3.89
C ARG A 64 -3.66 -0.77 -4.18
N ASP A 65 -3.71 -1.68 -5.14
CA ASP A 65 -4.93 -2.41 -5.49
C ASP A 65 -5.40 -3.26 -4.30
N LYS A 66 -4.48 -3.92 -3.60
CA LYS A 66 -4.77 -4.65 -2.37
C LYS A 66 -5.29 -3.74 -1.24
N ILE A 67 -4.67 -2.57 -1.04
CA ILE A 67 -5.14 -1.57 -0.07
C ILE A 67 -6.58 -1.15 -0.41
N ASN A 68 -6.86 -0.83 -1.68
CA ASN A 68 -8.18 -0.40 -2.12
C ASN A 68 -9.25 -1.49 -1.88
N ALA A 69 -8.92 -2.75 -2.19
CA ALA A 69 -9.80 -3.88 -1.93
C ALA A 69 -10.11 -4.02 -0.42
N LEU A 70 -9.08 -4.02 0.43
CA LEU A 70 -9.25 -4.10 1.88
C LEU A 70 -10.05 -2.93 2.45
N GLN A 71 -9.83 -1.71 1.95
CA GLN A 71 -10.59 -0.53 2.36
C GLN A 71 -12.07 -0.64 1.98
N ALA A 72 -12.38 -1.18 0.81
CA ALA A 72 -13.74 -1.44 0.38
C ALA A 72 -14.43 -2.47 1.28
N GLU A 73 -13.73 -3.57 1.62
CA GLU A 73 -14.24 -4.60 2.54
C GLU A 73 -14.48 -4.05 3.95
N VAL A 74 -13.53 -3.31 4.52
CA VAL A 74 -13.68 -2.68 5.84
C VAL A 74 -14.87 -1.72 5.85
N LYS A 75 -15.06 -0.94 4.77
CA LYS A 75 -16.20 -0.04 4.63
C LYS A 75 -17.54 -0.80 4.60
N ALA A 76 -17.62 -1.90 3.86
CA ALA A 76 -18.82 -2.74 3.79
C ALA A 76 -19.15 -3.36 5.17
N LEU A 77 -18.17 -3.98 5.81
CA LEU A 77 -18.34 -4.61 7.13
C LEU A 77 -18.78 -3.62 8.21
N ARG A 78 -18.25 -2.39 8.18
CA ARG A 78 -18.68 -1.32 9.10
C ARG A 78 -20.11 -0.87 8.84
N ALA A 79 -20.52 -0.77 7.59
CA ALA A 79 -21.89 -0.40 7.25
C ALA A 79 -22.89 -1.47 7.69
N GLU A 80 -22.53 -2.75 7.54
CA GLU A 80 -23.33 -3.88 8.02
C GLU A 80 -23.46 -3.88 9.56
N ALA A 81 -22.37 -3.64 10.29
CA ALA A 81 -22.40 -3.56 11.75
C ALA A 81 -23.21 -2.36 12.29
N GLN A 82 -23.35 -1.28 11.51
CA GLN A 82 -24.16 -0.10 11.87
C GLN A 82 -25.64 -0.27 11.54
N ALA A 83 -25.99 -1.25 10.70
CA ALA A 83 -27.36 -1.52 10.26
C ALA A 83 -28.04 -2.64 11.08
N GLU A 84 -27.28 -3.37 11.90
CA GLU A 84 -27.75 -4.34 12.91
C GLU A 84 -28.04 -3.65 14.25
#